data_AF-A0A7C6F3D7-F1
#
_entry.id   AF-A0A7C6F3D7-F1
#
_cell.length_a   1.000
_cell.length_b   1.000
_cell.length_c   1.000
_cell.angle_alpha   90.00
_cell.angle_beta   90.00
_cell.angle_gamma   90.00
#
_symmetry.space_group_name_H-M   'P 1'
#
loop_
_entity.id
_entity.type
_entity.pdbx_description
1 polymer ?
#
loop_
_entity_poly.entity_id
_entity_poly.type
_entity_poly.pdbx_seq_one_letter_code
_entity_poly.pdbx_strand_id
1 'polypeptide(L)'
;MLVAAEILDGLFEAGGVVLLDGDDLVVVFSGHPLGHLVDAVRTNKPQIVAFLRSRTFSFNRGTRRPDAICPCGSNQWRDVTIYGGQSIRRDCAGCGRFLAFPLWYGRKEDEPASTQAQ
;
A
#
# COMPACT_ATOMS: atom_id res chain seq x y z
N MET A 1 9.03 12.54 -19.14
CA MET A 1 8.71 11.47 -18.17
C MET A 1 8.14 12.08 -16.90
N LEU A 2 6.86 12.48 -16.90
CA LEU A 2 6.16 13.10 -15.75
C LEU A 2 4.82 12.41 -15.40
N VAL A 3 4.29 11.60 -16.32
CA VAL A 3 2.94 11.01 -16.26
C VAL A 3 2.72 10.08 -15.06
N ALA A 4 3.72 9.26 -14.68
CA ALA A 4 3.55 8.30 -13.59
C ALA A 4 3.41 8.98 -12.22
N ALA A 5 4.15 10.06 -11.97
CA ALA A 5 4.06 10.80 -10.71
C ALA A 5 2.72 11.53 -10.58
N GLU A 6 2.28 12.18 -11.65
CA GLU A 6 1.01 12.91 -11.70
C GLU A 6 -0.20 11.97 -11.51
N ILE A 7 -0.16 10.77 -12.11
CA ILE A 7 -1.20 9.76 -11.90
C ILE A 7 -1.24 9.31 -10.43
N LEU A 8 -0.07 9.09 -9.81
CA LEU A 8 0.01 8.66 -8.41
C LEU A 8 -0.46 9.76 -7.44
N ASP A 9 -0.11 11.02 -7.70
CA ASP A 9 -0.61 12.17 -6.92
C ASP A 9 -2.13 12.32 -7.08
N GLY A 10 -2.65 12.24 -8.30
CA GLY A 10 -4.10 12.28 -8.56
C GLY A 10 -4.86 11.13 -7.87
N LEU A 11 -4.26 9.93 -7.80
CA LEU A 11 -4.79 8.82 -7.02
C LEU A 11 -4.81 9.11 -5.52
N PHE A 12 -3.70 9.63 -4.99
CA PHE A 12 -3.59 9.95 -3.57
C PHE A 12 -4.61 11.01 -3.12
N GLU A 13 -4.75 12.09 -3.90
CA GLU A 13 -5.73 13.15 -3.66
C GLU A 13 -7.18 12.62 -3.75
N ALA A 14 -7.43 11.64 -4.62
CA ALA A 14 -8.71 10.93 -4.70
C ALA A 14 -8.94 9.88 -3.59
N GLY A 15 -8.02 9.78 -2.61
CA GLY A 15 -8.10 8.80 -1.53
C GLY A 15 -7.79 7.37 -1.97
N GLY A 16 -7.08 7.23 -3.09
CA GLY A 16 -6.60 5.98 -3.66
C GLY A 16 -5.09 5.80 -3.49
N VAL A 17 -4.63 4.56 -3.46
CA VAL A 17 -3.21 4.20 -3.42
C VAL A 17 -2.93 3.10 -4.43
N VAL A 18 -1.73 3.14 -5.03
CA VAL A 18 -1.25 2.08 -5.92
C VAL A 18 -0.14 1.31 -5.21
N LEU A 19 -0.31 -0.01 -5.14
CA LEU A 19 0.67 -0.95 -4.60
C LEU A 19 1.27 -1.75 -5.75
N LEU A 20 2.58 -1.93 -5.72
CA LEU A 20 3.27 -2.82 -6.65
C LEU A 20 3.39 -4.21 -6.01
N ASP A 21 2.79 -5.22 -6.63
CA ASP A 21 2.89 -6.62 -6.26
C ASP A 21 3.57 -7.40 -7.40
N GLY A 22 4.89 -7.58 -7.30
CA GLY A 22 5.69 -8.13 -8.39
C GLY A 22 5.68 -7.23 -9.63
N ASP A 23 4.95 -7.65 -10.68
CA ASP A 23 4.70 -6.92 -11.93
C ASP A 23 3.28 -6.34 -12.01
N ASP A 24 2.46 -6.57 -10.99
CA ASP A 24 1.08 -6.13 -10.93
C ASP A 24 0.89 -4.86 -10.10
N LEU A 25 -0.10 -4.08 -10.50
CA LEU A 25 -0.50 -2.86 -9.79
C LEU A 25 -1.85 -3.12 -9.13
N VAL A 26 -1.88 -3.05 -7.81
CA VAL A 26 -3.09 -3.13 -7.01
C VAL A 26 -3.51 -1.71 -6.65
N VAL A 27 -4.69 -1.29 -7.11
CA VAL A 27 -5.24 0.03 -6.78
C VAL A 27 -6.28 -0.14 -5.67
N VAL A 28 -6.09 0.56 -4.56
CA VAL A 28 -6.98 0.52 -3.40
C VAL A 28 -7.59 1.90 -3.20
N PHE A 29 -8.91 2.00 -3.07
CA PHE A 29 -9.60 3.25 -2.78
C PHE A 29 -10.27 3.21 -1.41
N SER A 30 -10.30 4.36 -0.74
CA SER A 30 -11.05 4.56 0.51
C SER A 30 -12.56 4.76 0.26
N GLY A 31 -12.97 4.90 -1.00
CA GLY A 31 -14.35 5.15 -1.46
C GLY A 31 -14.60 4.62 -2.88
N HIS A 32 -15.55 5.20 -3.61
CA HIS A 32 -15.85 4.77 -4.98
C HIS A 32 -14.67 5.03 -5.92
N PRO A 33 -14.25 4.05 -6.74
CA PRO A 33 -13.17 4.25 -7.70
C PRO A 33 -13.53 5.33 -8.71
N LEU A 34 -12.63 6.29 -8.93
CA LEU A 34 -12.76 7.23 -10.03
C LEU A 34 -12.33 6.52 -11.32
N GLY A 35 -13.30 6.16 -12.17
CA GLY A 35 -13.08 5.34 -13.37
C GLY A 35 -11.93 5.85 -14.25
N HIS A 36 -11.85 7.17 -14.46
CA HIS A 36 -10.79 7.78 -15.26
C HIS A 36 -9.37 7.60 -14.66
N LEU A 37 -9.24 7.54 -13.33
CA LEU A 37 -7.96 7.27 -12.67
C LEU A 37 -7.56 5.81 -12.80
N VAL A 38 -8.52 4.89 -12.69
CA VAL A 38 -8.26 3.46 -12.90
C VAL A 38 -7.83 3.19 -14.35
N ASP A 39 -8.47 3.85 -15.31
CA ASP A 39 -8.10 3.76 -16.72
C ASP A 39 -6.73 4.38 -16.99
N ALA A 40 -6.40 5.49 -16.33
CA ALA A 40 -5.07 6.10 -16.41
C ALA A 40 -3.96 5.18 -15.86
N VAL A 41 -4.21 4.49 -14.73
CA VAL A 41 -3.27 3.48 -14.18
C VAL A 41 -3.10 2.33 -15.14
N ARG A 42 -4.20 1.80 -15.69
CA ARG A 42 -4.16 0.68 -16.64
C ARG A 42 -3.36 1.04 -17.89
N THR A 43 -3.64 2.21 -18.47
CA THR A 43 -2.99 2.69 -19.70
C THR A 43 -1.50 2.91 -19.51
N ASN A 44 -1.07 3.36 -18.32
CA ASN A 44 0.32 3.72 -18.05
C ASN A 44 1.06 2.69 -17.18
N LYS A 45 0.52 1.46 -17.03
CA LYS A 45 1.07 0.41 -16.15
C LYS A 45 2.59 0.23 -16.27
N PRO A 46 3.20 0.09 -17.47
CA PRO A 46 4.65 -0.14 -17.57
C PRO A 46 5.49 1.02 -17.01
N GLN A 47 5.03 2.26 -17.23
CA GLN A 47 5.72 3.46 -16.78
C GLN A 47 5.58 3.62 -15.27
N ILE A 48 4.40 3.31 -14.72
CA ILE A 48 4.16 3.32 -13.27
C ILE A 48 4.99 2.23 -12.59
N VAL A 49 5.04 1.01 -13.13
CA VAL A 49 5.90 -0.07 -12.61
C VAL A 49 7.36 0.34 -12.64
N ALA A 50 7.86 0.85 -13.77
CA ALA A 50 9.24 1.31 -13.89
C ALA A 50 9.54 2.48 -12.93
N PHE A 51 8.59 3.40 -12.74
CA PHE A 51 8.70 4.51 -11.80
C PHE A 51 8.72 4.03 -10.34
N LEU A 52 7.84 3.11 -9.97
CA LEU A 52 7.77 2.52 -8.63
C LEU A 52 8.94 1.59 -8.32
N ARG A 53 9.60 1.01 -9.33
CA ARG A 53 10.85 0.25 -9.18
C ARG A 53 12.09 1.15 -9.10
N SER A 54 12.13 2.22 -9.89
CA SER A 54 13.28 3.13 -9.98
C SER A 54 13.34 4.11 -8.81
N ARG A 55 12.19 4.54 -8.31
CA ARG A 55 12.10 5.03 -6.93
C ARG A 55 12.22 3.78 -6.07
N THR A 56 13.29 3.66 -5.32
CA THR A 56 13.32 2.86 -4.10
C THR A 56 12.33 3.44 -3.08
N PHE A 57 11.04 3.54 -3.44
CA PHE A 57 9.96 3.31 -2.51
C PHE A 57 10.01 1.83 -2.17
N SER A 58 11.07 1.46 -1.46
CA SER A 58 10.87 0.55 -0.35
C SER A 58 9.70 1.16 0.41
N PHE A 59 8.51 0.56 0.27
CA PHE A 59 7.79 0.24 1.49
C PHE A 59 8.88 -0.22 2.44
N ASN A 60 9.15 0.59 3.46
CA ASN A 60 10.14 0.24 4.44
C ASN A 60 9.56 -1.00 5.12
N ARG A 61 9.79 -2.16 4.50
CA ARG A 61 9.58 -3.50 5.03
C ARG A 61 10.49 -3.71 6.25
N GLY A 62 11.36 -2.74 6.53
CA GLY A 62 12.05 -2.57 7.79
C GLY A 62 11.27 -1.65 8.73
N THR A 63 10.70 -2.26 9.77
CA THR A 63 10.55 -1.66 11.11
C THR A 63 9.82 -0.31 11.17
N ARG A 64 8.50 -0.30 11.08
CA ARG A 64 7.76 0.50 12.06
C ARG A 64 7.32 -0.45 13.15
N ARG A 65 8.16 -0.52 14.19
CA ARG A 65 7.76 -1.07 15.49
C ARG A 65 6.35 -0.57 15.82
N PRO A 66 5.55 -1.32 16.59
CA PRO A 66 4.28 -0.87 17.16
C PRO A 66 4.42 0.36 18.09
N ASP A 67 5.54 1.09 18.03
CA ASP A 67 5.86 2.31 18.76
C ASP A 67 5.75 3.55 17.84
N ALA A 68 5.49 3.37 16.53
CA ALA A 68 5.44 4.47 15.58
C ALA A 68 4.14 5.28 15.76
N ILE A 69 4.18 6.25 16.69
CA ILE A 69 3.14 7.26 16.89
C ILE A 69 2.70 7.79 15.52
N CYS A 70 1.40 7.72 15.26
CA CYS A 70 0.81 8.27 14.05
C CYS A 70 1.12 9.78 13.99
N PRO A 71 1.30 10.41 12.82
CA PRO A 71 1.50 11.86 12.74
C PRO A 71 0.40 12.70 13.41
N CYS A 72 -0.78 12.13 13.67
CA CYS A 72 -1.83 12.78 14.47
C CYS A 72 -1.59 12.75 15.99
N GLY A 73 -0.49 12.15 16.46
CA GLY A 73 -0.15 11.99 17.88
C GLY A 73 -0.71 10.72 18.53
N SER A 74 -1.58 9.96 17.85
CA SER A 74 -2.14 8.72 18.41
C SER A 74 -1.16 7.55 18.31
N ASN A 75 -1.11 6.74 19.36
CA ASN A 75 -0.40 5.46 19.43
C ASN A 75 -1.36 4.26 19.47
N GLN A 76 -2.64 4.48 19.15
CA GLN A 76 -3.64 3.43 19.11
C GLN A 76 -3.91 3.01 17.66
N TRP A 77 -4.08 1.71 17.46
CA TRP A 77 -4.27 1.09 16.15
C TRP A 77 -5.58 0.33 16.09
N ARG A 78 -6.14 0.23 14.89
CA ARG A 78 -7.27 -0.63 14.55
C ARG A 78 -6.85 -1.56 13.43
N ASP A 79 -6.91 -2.86 13.72
CA ASP A 79 -6.67 -3.91 12.73
C ASP A 79 -7.99 -4.36 12.13
N VAL A 80 -8.05 -4.40 10.79
CA VAL A 80 -9.20 -4.81 10.01
C VAL A 80 -8.79 -5.98 9.14
N THR A 81 -9.48 -7.11 9.36
CA THR A 81 -9.33 -8.28 8.52
C THR A 81 -9.97 -8.03 7.17
N ILE A 82 -9.23 -8.28 6.10
CA ILE A 82 -9.67 -8.17 4.72
C ILE A 82 -9.37 -9.47 3.97
N TYR A 83 -9.92 -9.61 2.75
CA TYR A 83 -9.77 -10.82 1.93
C TYR A 83 -10.10 -12.12 2.69
N GLY A 84 -11.22 -12.11 3.42
CA GLY A 84 -11.72 -13.30 4.13
C GLY A 84 -10.79 -13.84 5.21
N GLY A 85 -9.89 -13.04 5.77
CA GLY A 85 -8.92 -13.52 6.76
C GLY A 85 -7.47 -13.44 6.31
N GLN A 86 -7.24 -13.35 5.00
CA GLN A 86 -5.90 -13.55 4.44
C GLN A 86 -5.00 -12.33 4.60
N SER A 87 -5.55 -11.13 4.75
CA SER A 87 -4.75 -9.95 5.06
C SER A 87 -5.35 -9.16 6.23
N ILE A 88 -4.48 -8.46 6.95
CA ILE A 88 -4.83 -7.55 8.03
C ILE A 88 -4.33 -6.19 7.61
N ARG A 89 -5.23 -5.21 7.54
CA ARG A 89 -4.93 -3.81 7.34
C ARG A 89 -4.90 -3.12 8.70
N ARG A 90 -3.85 -2.37 8.99
CA ARG A 90 -3.74 -1.56 10.21
C ARG A 90 -3.94 -0.08 9.90
N ASP A 91 -4.92 0.51 10.56
CA ASP A 91 -5.20 1.94 10.52
C ASP A 91 -4.98 2.57 11.91
N CYS A 92 -4.74 3.88 11.96
CA CYS A 92 -4.71 4.64 13.20
C CYS A 92 -6.12 4.73 13.80
N ALA A 93 -6.28 4.38 15.07
CA ALA A 93 -7.58 4.48 15.73
C ALA A 93 -8.04 5.93 15.96
N GLY A 94 -7.10 6.89 16.00
CA GLY A 94 -7.41 8.30 16.24
C GLY A 94 -7.87 9.05 14.98
N CYS A 95 -7.25 8.80 13.83
CA CYS A 95 -7.54 9.56 12.59
C CYS A 95 -7.92 8.68 11.38
N GLY A 96 -7.97 7.35 11.54
CA GLY A 96 -8.31 6.43 10.45
C GLY A 96 -7.23 6.27 9.38
N ARG A 97 -6.07 6.92 9.54
CA ARG A 97 -4.98 6.85 8.56
C ARG A 97 -4.42 5.43 8.45
N PHE A 98 -4.24 4.95 7.23
CA PHE A 98 -3.54 3.69 6.96
C PHE A 98 -2.07 3.74 7.43
N LEU A 99 -1.63 2.67 8.10
CA LEU A 99 -0.30 2.56 8.67
C LEU A 99 0.51 1.43 8.02
N ALA A 100 -0.05 0.21 7.94
CA ALA A 100 0.66 -0.98 7.47
C ALA A 100 -0.28 -2.15 7.15
N PHE A 101 0.27 -3.24 6.58
CA PHE A 101 -0.41 -4.53 6.45
C PHE A 101 0.28 -5.59 7.30
N PRO A 102 -0.03 -5.72 8.62
CA PRO A 102 0.59 -6.72 9.49
C PRO A 102 0.54 -8.15 8.94
N LEU A 103 -0.49 -8.44 8.13
CA LEU A 103 -0.62 -9.67 7.37
C LEU A 103 -1.01 -9.32 5.93
N TRP A 104 -0.32 -9.89 4.95
CA TRP A 104 -0.67 -9.78 3.54
C TRP A 104 -0.71 -11.17 2.90
N TYR A 105 -1.89 -11.62 2.48
CA TYR A 105 -2.15 -12.94 1.91
C TYR A 105 -1.48 -14.09 2.68
N GLY A 106 -1.62 -14.09 4.01
CA GLY A 106 -1.08 -15.11 4.91
C GLY A 106 0.39 -14.94 5.27
N ARG A 107 1.08 -13.92 4.75
CA ARG A 107 2.48 -13.62 5.08
C ARG A 107 2.56 -12.48 6.10
N LYS A 108 3.24 -12.71 7.22
CA LYS A 108 3.50 -11.68 8.25
C LYS A 108 4.68 -10.82 7.83
N GLU A 109 4.62 -9.51 8.09
CA GLU A 109 5.72 -8.58 7.75
C GLU A 109 7.02 -8.86 8.53
N ASP A 110 6.97 -9.50 9.71
CA ASP A 110 8.14 -9.80 10.56
C ASP A 110 8.76 -11.20 10.32
N GLU A 111 8.22 -12.01 9.42
CA GLU A 111 8.83 -13.29 9.08
C GLU A 111 9.84 -13.07 7.94
N PRO A 112 11.17 -13.22 8.16
CA PRO A 112 12.11 -13.18 7.05
C PRO A 112 11.68 -14.25 6.06
N ALA A 113 11.65 -13.90 4.78
CA ALA A 113 11.21 -14.80 3.71
C ALA A 113 11.81 -16.18 3.92
N SER A 114 11.01 -17.11 4.42
CA SER A 114 11.41 -18.49 4.63
C SER A 114 11.88 -19.00 3.28
N THR A 115 13.20 -19.14 3.12
CA THR A 115 13.83 -19.85 2.02
C THR A 115 13.19 -21.23 1.99
N GLN A 116 12.22 -21.42 1.10
CA GLN A 116 11.75 -22.76 0.78
C GLN A 116 12.88 -23.43 0.00
N ALA A 117 13.70 -24.20 0.72
CA ALA A 117 14.57 -25.18 0.14
C ALA A 117 13.71 -26.31 -0.42
N GLN A 118 13.85 -26.57 -1.72
CA GLN A 118 13.70 -27.90 -2.32
C GLN A 118 14.79 -28.05 -3.39
#